data_AF-A0A935IGR8-F1
#
_entry.id   AF-A0A935IGR8-F1
#
_cell.length_a   1.000
_cell.length_b   1.000
_cell.length_c   1.000
_cell.angle_alpha   90.00
_cell.angle_beta   90.00
_cell.angle_gamma   90.00
#
_symmetry.space_group_name_H-M   'P 1'
#
loop_
_entity.id
_entity.type
_entity.pdbx_description
1 polymer ?
#
loop_
_entity_poly.entity_id
_entity_poly.type
_entity_poly.pdbx_seq_one_letter_code
_entity_poly.pdbx_strand_id
1 'polypeptide(L)' 'MSNQEHTNERVPVMQRVLDNPFLLLFLGVTMPTVLYIIWGIIEIAQIPVAP' A
#
# COMPACT_ATOMS: atom_id res chain seq x y z
N MET A 1 -36.12 1.98 -31.67
CA MET A 1 -35.42 2.76 -30.64
C MET A 1 -35.18 1.83 -29.47
N SER A 2 -34.03 1.14 -29.42
CA SER A 2 -33.69 0.28 -28.28
C SER A 2 -33.25 1.17 -27.11
N ASN A 3 -33.97 1.08 -25.99
CA ASN A 3 -33.65 1.79 -24.77
C ASN A 3 -32.24 1.41 -24.30
N GLN A 4 -31.32 2.36 -24.40
CA GLN A 4 -29.98 2.26 -23.83
C GLN A 4 -30.08 2.53 -22.33
N GLU A 5 -30.39 1.49 -21.54
CA GLU A 5 -30.16 1.51 -20.10
C GLU A 5 -28.64 1.47 -19.89
N HIS A 6 -28.00 2.63 -19.89
CA HIS A 6 -26.64 2.76 -19.37
C HIS A 6 -26.69 2.51 -17.87
N THR A 7 -26.59 1.24 -17.46
CA THR A 7 -26.27 0.85 -16.09
C THR A 7 -24.96 1.52 -15.72
N ASN A 8 -25.06 2.60 -14.94
CA ASN A 8 -23.94 3.31 -14.35
C ASN A 8 -23.26 2.39 -13.33
N GLU A 9 -22.43 1.47 -13.81
CA GLU A 9 -21.69 0.52 -12.99
C GLU A 9 -20.69 1.31 -12.13
N ARG A 10 -20.97 1.42 -10.83
CA ARG A 10 -20.07 2.10 -9.90
C ARG A 10 -18.74 1.34 -9.85
N VAL A 11 -17.68 1.97 -10.33
CA VAL A 11 -16.33 1.42 -10.24
C VAL A 11 -16.01 1.08 -8.78
N PRO A 12 -15.72 -0.18 -8.44
CA PRO A 12 -15.45 -0.59 -7.07
C PRO A 12 -14.17 0.06 -6.54
N VAL A 13 -14.17 0.36 -5.24
CA VAL A 13 -13.10 1.15 -4.59
C VAL A 13 -11.75 0.47 -4.70
N MET A 14 -11.70 -0.85 -4.57
CA MET A 14 -10.46 -1.62 -4.71
C MET A 14 -9.85 -1.48 -6.10
N GLN A 15 -10.67 -1.37 -7.15
CA GLN A 15 -10.20 -1.16 -8.52
C GLN A 15 -9.54 0.22 -8.65
N ARG A 16 -10.16 1.28 -8.14
CA ARG A 16 -9.57 2.64 -8.16
C ARG A 16 -8.25 2.73 -7.41
N VAL A 17 -8.08 1.94 -6.35
CA VAL A 17 -6.83 1.88 -5.59
C VAL A 17 -5.75 1.17 -6.42
N LEU A 18 -6.10 0.06 -7.07
CA LEU A 18 -5.18 -0.71 -7.93
C LEU A 18 -4.86 -0.02 -9.27
N ASP A 19 -5.77 0.80 -9.79
CA ASP A 19 -5.63 1.55 -11.04
C ASP A 19 -4.76 2.80 -10.90
N ASN A 20 -4.43 3.22 -9.68
CA ASN A 20 -3.56 4.38 -9.44
C ASN A 20 -2.11 3.92 -9.23
N PRO A 21 -1.23 4.08 -10.26
CA PRO A 21 0.14 3.60 -10.18
C PRO A 21 0.98 4.29 -9.09
N PHE A 22 0.67 5.53 -8.73
CA PHE A 22 1.37 6.23 -7.65
C PHE A 22 0.98 5.71 -6.27
N LEU A 23 -0.27 5.31 -6.07
CA LEU A 23 -0.70 4.65 -4.84
C LEU A 23 -0.01 3.28 -4.69
N LEU A 24 0.09 2.54 -5.78
CA LEU A 24 0.81 1.25 -5.81
C LEU A 24 2.31 1.43 -5.55
N LEU A 25 2.94 2.43 -6.17
CA LEU A 25 4.33 2.77 -5.93
C LEU A 25 4.54 3.18 -4.46
N PHE A 26 3.71 4.09 -3.96
CA PHE A 26 3.78 4.55 -2.59
C PHE A 26 3.67 3.39 -1.61
N LEU A 27 2.68 2.53 -1.77
CA LEU A 27 2.51 1.36 -0.91
C LEU A 27 3.68 0.37 -1.07
N GLY A 28 4.14 0.16 -2.31
CA GLY A 28 5.24 -0.75 -2.64
C GLY A 28 6.59 -0.32 -2.06
N VAL A 29 6.86 0.97 -1.92
CA VAL A 29 8.07 1.49 -1.26
C VAL A 29 7.87 1.63 0.25
N THR A 30 6.72 2.16 0.67
CA THR A 30 6.44 2.42 2.10
C THR A 30 6.41 1.13 2.92
N MET A 31 5.81 0.06 2.39
CA MET A 31 5.73 -1.24 3.08
C MET A 31 7.13 -1.78 3.48
N PRO A 32 8.07 -2.03 2.55
CA PRO A 32 9.40 -2.50 2.91
C PRO A 32 10.16 -1.46 3.72
N THR A 33 10.04 -0.16 3.44
CA THR A 33 10.74 0.88 4.22
C THR A 33 10.35 0.84 5.69
N VAL A 34 9.06 0.80 6.01
CA VAL A 34 8.58 0.75 7.40
C VAL A 34 9.00 -0.56 8.07
N LEU A 35 8.88 -1.69 7.36
CA LEU A 35 9.32 -2.99 7.88
C LEU A 35 10.82 -2.99 8.22
N TYR A 36 11.67 -2.50 7.31
CA TYR A 36 13.11 -2.43 7.54
C TYR A 36 13.48 -1.46 8.66
N ILE A 37 12.78 -0.33 8.79
CA ILE A 37 13.00 0.61 9.90
C ILE A 37 12.68 -0.07 11.23
N ILE A 38 11.51 -0.70 11.35
CA ILE A 38 11.10 -1.39 12.58
C ILE A 38 12.08 -2.51 12.90
N TRP A 39 12.45 -3.31 11.90
CA TRP A 39 13.46 -4.35 12.04
C TRP A 39 14.79 -3.79 12.55
N GLY A 40 15.29 -2.71 11.94
CA GLY A 40 16.54 -2.07 12.34
C GLY A 40 16.49 -1.50 13.76
N ILE A 41 15.34 -0.97 14.19
CA ILE A 41 15.14 -0.50 15.56
C ILE A 41 15.20 -1.67 16.54
N ILE A 42 14.53 -2.79 16.23
CA ILE A 42 14.57 -4.01 17.06
C ILE A 42 16.01 -4.51 17.16
N GLU A 43 16.73 -4.61 16.04
CA GLU A 43 18.14 -5.02 16.00
C GLU A 43 18.99 -4.17 16.94
N ILE A 44 18.93 -2.83 16.82
CA ILE A 44 19.69 -1.90 17.66
C ILE A 44 19.32 -2.03 19.13
N ALA A 45 18.03 -2.17 19.45
CA ALA A 45 17.55 -2.28 20.83
C ALA A 45 17.98 -3.58 21.51
N GLN A 46 18.26 -4.63 20.74
CA GLN A 46 18.75 -5.92 21.24
C GLN A 46 20.28 -5.99 21.36
N ILE A 47 21.02 -4.99 20.87
CA ILE A 47 22.48 -4.95 21.03
C ILE A 47 22.80 -4.79 22.52
N PRO A 48 23.50 -5.75 23.14
CA PRO A 48 23.91 -5.63 24.52
C PRO A 48 24.96 -4.51 24.63
N VAL A 49 24.69 -3.53 25.49
CA VAL A 49 25.68 -2.54 25.90
C VAL A 49 26.77 -3.26 26.69
N ALA A 50 28.01 -3.16 26.21
CA ALA A 50 29.17 -3.70 26.91
C ALA A 50 29.24 -3.13 28.34
N PRO A 51 29.71 -3.90 29.33
CA PRO A 51 29.76 -3.49 30.73
C PRO A 51 30.64 -2.26 30.97
#